data_AF-M5RCU0-F1
#
_entry.id   AF-M5RCU0-F1
#
_cell.length_a   1.000
_cell.length_b   1.000
_cell.length_c   1.000
_cell.angle_alpha   90.00
_cell.angle_beta   90.00
_cell.angle_gamma   90.00
#
_symmetry.space_group_name_H-M   'P 1'
#
loop_
_entity.id
_entity.type
_entity.pdbx_description
1 polymer ?
#
loop_
_entity_poly.entity_id
_entity_poly.type
_entity_poly.pdbx_seq_one_letter_code
_entity_poly.pdbx_strand_id
1 'polypeptide(L)'
;MMGAEGGFVEDESVPPLRISGFLCLLFGLLSALGIIGYPMLVTAVIAVVLGLVALRPWENQKPVGVTPARIGLVLAVAFGSCGFLVHTLKTRTLANQAEYFARQYLDVVAKGEFAIAMELKKEPVNRLPLHMPLMDHYQSSEENMQTLTEFQSDGINQQLVDVGPGVPWELGEPVRVFQYYGMQQAELLF
;
A
#
# COMPACT_ATOMS: atom_id res chain seq x y z
N MET A 1 -12.29 -25.03 -78.37
CA MET A 1 -13.40 -24.41 -77.63
C MET A 1 -13.99 -25.49 -76.74
N MET A 2 -14.16 -25.39 -75.43
CA MET A 2 -13.94 -24.33 -74.44
C MET A 2 -13.37 -25.05 -73.20
N GLY A 3 -12.27 -24.54 -72.65
CA GLY A 3 -11.78 -24.97 -71.35
C GLY A 3 -12.73 -24.44 -70.28
N ALA A 4 -13.16 -25.32 -69.39
CA ALA A 4 -13.94 -24.94 -68.23
C ALA A 4 -13.01 -24.24 -67.22
N GLU A 5 -12.86 -22.93 -67.38
CA GLU A 5 -12.34 -22.03 -66.36
C GLU A 5 -13.40 -21.82 -65.27
N GLY A 6 -13.68 -22.89 -64.53
CA GLY A 6 -14.29 -22.81 -63.21
C GLY A 6 -13.23 -22.35 -62.22
N GLY A 7 -12.92 -21.06 -62.24
CA GLY A 7 -12.14 -20.43 -61.17
C GLY A 7 -12.91 -20.59 -59.87
N PHE A 8 -12.48 -21.52 -59.03
CA PHE A 8 -12.92 -21.59 -57.65
C PHE A 8 -12.58 -20.24 -57.02
N VAL A 9 -13.61 -19.52 -56.58
CA VAL A 9 -13.42 -18.48 -55.58
C VAL A 9 -12.89 -19.23 -54.36
N GLU A 10 -11.60 -19.09 -54.07
CA GLU A 10 -11.09 -19.45 -52.75
C GLU A 10 -11.95 -18.64 -51.77
N ASP A 11 -12.88 -19.30 -51.09
CA ASP A 11 -13.51 -18.74 -49.90
C ASP A 11 -12.34 -18.35 -48.99
N GLU A 12 -12.00 -17.05 -48.96
CA GLU A 12 -11.05 -16.50 -48.02
C GLU A 12 -11.52 -16.93 -46.65
N SER A 13 -10.89 -17.97 -46.09
CA SER A 13 -11.33 -18.54 -44.83
C SER A 13 -11.10 -17.47 -43.76
N VAL A 14 -12.16 -16.75 -43.41
CA VAL A 14 -12.08 -15.66 -42.44
C VAL A 14 -11.61 -16.28 -41.12
N PRO A 15 -10.41 -15.90 -40.62
CA PRO A 15 -9.88 -16.50 -39.42
C PRO A 15 -10.80 -16.21 -38.23
N PRO A 16 -11.04 -17.18 -37.34
CA PRO A 16 -11.97 -17.01 -36.23
C PRO A 16 -11.50 -15.90 -35.28
N LEU A 17 -12.36 -14.89 -35.06
CA LEU A 17 -12.06 -13.74 -34.20
C LEU A 17 -12.32 -14.08 -32.73
N ARG A 18 -11.27 -14.01 -31.90
CA ARG A 18 -11.38 -14.24 -30.45
C ARG A 18 -11.53 -12.92 -29.71
N ILE A 19 -12.78 -12.51 -29.48
CA ILE A 19 -13.13 -11.27 -28.75
C ILE A 19 -12.48 -11.23 -27.36
N SER A 20 -12.34 -12.39 -26.71
CA SER A 20 -11.66 -12.53 -25.41
C SER A 20 -10.23 -12.00 -25.39
N GLY A 21 -9.51 -12.04 -26.51
CA GLY A 21 -8.15 -11.48 -26.61
C GLY A 21 -8.10 -9.96 -26.57
N PHE A 22 -9.09 -9.30 -27.15
CA PHE A 22 -9.23 -7.84 -27.10
C PHE A 22 -9.71 -7.38 -25.72
N LEU A 23 -10.63 -8.13 -25.10
CA LEU A 23 -11.04 -7.88 -23.72
C LEU A 23 -9.87 -8.06 -22.75
N CYS A 24 -9.03 -9.09 -22.94
CA CYS A 24 -7.80 -9.28 -22.16
C CYS A 24 -6.87 -8.05 -22.26
N LEU A 25 -6.70 -7.49 -23.46
CA LEU A 25 -5.90 -6.27 -23.63
C LEU A 25 -6.51 -5.06 -22.91
N LEU A 26 -7.82 -4.87 -23.01
CA LEU A 26 -8.51 -3.77 -22.34
C LEU A 26 -8.41 -3.88 -20.80
N PHE A 27 -8.66 -5.06 -20.24
CA PHE A 27 -8.50 -5.28 -18.81
C PHE A 27 -7.03 -5.27 -18.37
N GLY A 28 -6.10 -5.69 -19.23
CA GLY A 28 -4.67 -5.58 -19.00
C GLY A 28 -4.21 -4.13 -18.91
N LEU A 29 -4.77 -3.22 -19.72
CA LEU A 29 -4.53 -1.78 -19.59
C LEU A 29 -5.18 -1.21 -18.33
N LEU A 30 -6.42 -1.59 -18.03
CA LEU A 30 -7.12 -1.17 -16.81
C LEU A 30 -6.44 -1.65 -15.53
N SER A 31 -5.66 -2.73 -15.59
CA SER A 31 -4.90 -3.24 -14.45
C SER A 31 -3.88 -2.24 -13.88
N ALA A 32 -3.49 -1.21 -14.65
CA ALA A 32 -2.69 -0.09 -14.15
C ALA A 32 -3.38 0.65 -12.99
N LEU A 33 -4.72 0.67 -12.96
CA LEU A 33 -5.49 1.24 -11.84
C LEU A 33 -5.33 0.45 -10.54
N GLY A 34 -4.84 -0.80 -10.62
CA GLY A 34 -4.47 -1.63 -9.46
C GLY A 34 -3.36 -1.04 -8.59
N ILE A 35 -2.58 -0.08 -9.12
CA ILE A 35 -1.58 0.66 -8.35
C ILE A 35 -2.23 1.69 -7.41
N ILE A 36 -3.39 2.23 -7.80
CA ILE A 36 -4.08 3.28 -7.06
C ILE A 36 -4.90 2.69 -5.92
N GLY A 37 -5.57 1.56 -6.15
CA GLY A 37 -6.48 0.98 -5.19
C GLY A 37 -6.44 -0.55 -5.15
N TYR A 38 -6.39 -1.08 -3.94
CA TYR A 38 -6.45 -2.52 -3.67
C TYR A 38 -7.61 -3.25 -4.37
N PRO A 39 -8.87 -2.76 -4.38
CA PRO A 39 -9.96 -3.46 -5.07
C PRO A 39 -9.78 -3.51 -6.59
N MET A 40 -8.98 -2.61 -7.17
CA MET A 40 -8.73 -2.60 -8.61
C MET A 40 -7.80 -3.72 -9.07
N LEU A 41 -7.13 -4.43 -8.16
CA LEU A 41 -6.36 -5.65 -8.48
C LEU A 41 -7.24 -6.75 -9.09
N VAL A 42 -8.56 -6.72 -8.84
CA VAL A 42 -9.52 -7.64 -9.46
C VAL A 42 -9.48 -7.55 -11.00
N THR A 43 -9.21 -6.36 -11.54
CA THR A 43 -9.12 -6.17 -13.00
C THR A 43 -7.94 -6.94 -13.61
N ALA A 44 -6.81 -7.02 -12.90
CA ALA A 44 -5.66 -7.82 -13.31
C ALA A 44 -6.00 -9.32 -13.32
N VAL A 45 -6.72 -9.79 -12.30
CA VAL A 45 -7.17 -11.20 -12.23
C VAL A 45 -8.10 -11.54 -13.40
N ILE A 46 -9.07 -10.68 -13.68
CA ILE A 46 -9.99 -10.85 -14.83
C ILE A 46 -9.21 -10.88 -16.14
N ALA A 47 -8.24 -9.98 -16.32
CA ALA A 47 -7.39 -9.96 -17.52
C ALA A 47 -6.63 -11.27 -17.73
N VAL A 48 -6.08 -11.85 -16.66
CA VAL A 48 -5.35 -13.13 -16.71
C VAL A 48 -6.29 -14.27 -17.09
N VAL A 49 -7.48 -14.36 -16.49
CA VAL A 49 -8.47 -15.39 -16.82
C VAL A 49 -8.89 -15.30 -18.29
N LEU A 50 -9.22 -14.09 -18.77
CA LEU A 50 -9.58 -13.86 -20.18
C LEU A 50 -8.43 -14.16 -21.13
N GLY A 51 -7.19 -13.85 -20.73
CA GLY A 51 -5.98 -14.17 -21.49
C GLY A 51 -5.76 -15.67 -21.64
N LEU A 52 -5.93 -16.45 -20.57
CA LEU A 52 -5.86 -17.91 -20.60
C LEU A 52 -6.94 -18.52 -21.50
N VAL A 53 -8.17 -18.02 -21.44
CA VAL A 53 -9.27 -18.45 -22.33
C VAL A 53 -8.97 -18.09 -23.79
N ALA A 54 -8.42 -16.90 -24.05
CA ALA A 54 -8.04 -16.46 -25.40
C ALA A 54 -6.87 -17.28 -25.99
N LEU A 55 -5.99 -17.82 -25.14
CA LEU A 55 -4.82 -18.63 -25.52
C LEU A 55 -5.11 -20.13 -25.65
N ARG A 56 -6.37 -20.57 -25.50
CA ARG A 56 -6.78 -21.97 -25.69
C ARG A 56 -6.21 -22.54 -27.01
N PRO A 57 -5.66 -23.78 -27.01
CA PRO A 57 -5.05 -24.39 -28.19
C PRO A 57 -5.99 -24.36 -29.40
N TRP A 58 -5.41 -24.19 -30.58
CA TRP A 58 -6.13 -24.14 -31.87
C TRP A 58 -5.63 -25.28 -32.77
N GLU A 59 -6.54 -25.99 -33.41
CA GLU A 59 -6.21 -27.13 -34.29
C GLU A 59 -5.94 -26.70 -35.74
N ASN A 60 -6.62 -25.68 -36.27
CA ASN A 60 -6.67 -25.46 -37.73
C ASN A 60 -5.98 -24.15 -38.18
N GLN A 61 -6.41 -22.98 -37.70
CA GLN A 61 -5.86 -21.68 -38.12
C GLN A 61 -5.57 -20.78 -36.93
N LYS A 62 -4.54 -19.93 -37.05
CA LYS A 62 -4.16 -18.97 -36.01
C LYS A 62 -5.29 -17.93 -35.87
N PRO A 63 -5.98 -17.86 -34.72
CA PRO A 63 -7.08 -16.93 -34.53
C PRO A 63 -6.57 -15.50 -34.40
N VAL A 64 -7.36 -14.56 -34.91
CA VAL A 64 -7.12 -13.12 -34.71
C VAL A 64 -7.51 -12.79 -33.27
N GLY A 65 -6.56 -12.27 -32.49
CA GLY A 65 -6.74 -11.98 -31.06
C GLY A 65 -5.67 -12.57 -30.13
N VAL A 66 -4.79 -13.46 -30.62
CA VAL A 66 -3.71 -14.05 -29.81
C VAL A 66 -2.63 -13.04 -29.45
N THR A 67 -2.24 -12.16 -30.38
CA THR A 67 -1.24 -11.11 -30.13
C THR A 67 -1.71 -10.11 -29.07
N PRO A 68 -2.91 -9.51 -29.17
CA PRO A 68 -3.39 -8.61 -28.12
C PRO A 68 -3.59 -9.34 -26.78
N ALA A 69 -3.99 -10.62 -26.78
CA ALA A 69 -4.06 -11.41 -25.54
C ALA A 69 -2.71 -11.57 -24.85
N ARG A 70 -1.62 -11.81 -25.59
CA ARG A 70 -0.26 -11.89 -25.01
C ARG A 70 0.18 -10.58 -24.38
N ILE A 71 -0.05 -9.46 -25.07
CA ILE A 71 0.29 -8.13 -24.55
C ILE A 71 -0.54 -7.84 -23.29
N GLY A 72 -1.85 -8.07 -23.35
CA GLY A 72 -2.76 -7.88 -22.21
C GLY A 72 -2.36 -8.70 -20.99
N LEU A 73 -1.96 -9.96 -21.19
CA LEU A 73 -1.52 -10.85 -20.11
C LEU A 73 -0.21 -10.35 -19.48
N VAL A 74 0.78 -9.95 -20.28
CA VAL A 74 2.03 -9.39 -19.76
C VAL A 74 1.76 -8.12 -18.94
N LEU A 75 0.92 -7.21 -19.46
CA LEU A 75 0.55 -6.00 -18.74
C LEU A 75 -0.18 -6.31 -17.43
N ALA A 76 -1.15 -7.22 -17.46
CA ALA A 76 -1.90 -7.64 -16.28
C ALA A 76 -1.00 -8.23 -15.19
N VAL A 77 -0.04 -9.07 -15.57
CA VAL A 77 0.91 -9.66 -14.61
C VAL A 77 1.86 -8.60 -14.05
N ALA A 78 2.41 -7.73 -14.90
CA ALA A 78 3.34 -6.69 -14.47
C ALA A 78 2.68 -5.64 -13.55
N PHE A 79 1.52 -5.11 -13.94
CA PHE A 79 0.81 -4.12 -13.12
C PHE A 79 0.13 -4.76 -11.92
N GLY A 80 -0.39 -5.98 -12.04
CA GLY A 80 -0.96 -6.73 -10.92
C GLY A 80 0.07 -7.03 -9.83
N SER A 81 1.27 -7.49 -10.21
CA SER A 81 2.34 -7.73 -9.24
C SER A 81 2.87 -6.44 -8.62
N CYS A 82 3.03 -5.39 -9.43
CA CYS A 82 3.47 -4.07 -8.96
C CYS A 82 2.46 -3.47 -7.97
N GLY A 83 1.16 -3.45 -8.30
CA GLY A 83 0.12 -2.93 -7.41
C GLY A 83 0.07 -3.67 -6.07
N PHE A 84 0.14 -5.00 -6.10
CA PHE A 84 0.20 -5.81 -4.88
C PHE A 84 1.44 -5.50 -4.03
N LEU A 85 2.62 -5.37 -4.66
CA LEU A 85 3.87 -5.04 -3.97
C LEU A 85 3.83 -3.65 -3.35
N VAL A 86 3.33 -2.64 -4.06
CA VAL A 86 3.23 -1.27 -3.55
C VAL A 86 2.38 -1.22 -2.28
N HIS A 87 1.21 -1.86 -2.29
CA HIS A 87 0.34 -1.90 -1.10
C HIS A 87 1.00 -2.65 0.07
N THR A 88 1.65 -3.78 -0.20
CA THR A 88 2.33 -4.57 0.84
C THR A 88 3.51 -3.82 1.44
N LEU A 89 4.33 -3.19 0.59
CA LEU A 89 5.48 -2.39 1.01
C LEU A 89 5.02 -1.18 1.82
N LYS A 90 3.98 -0.46 1.37
CA LYS A 90 3.43 0.68 2.10
C LYS A 90 3.01 0.30 3.53
N THR A 91 2.29 -0.81 3.67
CA THR A 91 1.88 -1.30 5.00
C THR A 91 3.09 -1.68 5.86
N ARG A 92 4.08 -2.37 5.30
CA ARG A 92 5.31 -2.73 6.02
C ARG A 92 6.14 -1.51 6.43
N THR A 93 6.27 -0.52 5.55
CA THR A 93 7.03 0.70 5.85
C THR A 93 6.35 1.49 6.96
N LEU A 94 5.02 1.61 6.94
CA LEU A 94 4.27 2.29 8.00
C LEU A 94 4.39 1.56 9.34
N ALA A 95 4.28 0.22 9.33
CA ALA A 95 4.46 -0.59 10.53
C ALA A 95 5.84 -0.37 11.16
N ASN A 96 6.90 -0.49 10.36
CA ASN A 96 8.28 -0.30 10.83
C ASN A 96 8.55 1.13 11.33
N GLN A 97 8.01 2.15 10.64
CA GLN A 97 8.14 3.55 11.06
C GLN A 97 7.41 3.82 12.37
N ALA A 98 6.21 3.26 12.53
CA ALA A 98 5.41 3.41 13.75
C ALA A 98 6.10 2.72 14.94
N GLU A 99 6.60 1.50 14.74
CA GLU A 99 7.38 0.78 15.74
C GLU A 99 8.63 1.56 16.15
N TYR A 100 9.42 2.01 15.18
CA TYR A 100 10.61 2.82 15.45
C TYR A 100 10.25 4.09 16.25
N PHE A 101 9.21 4.80 15.83
CA PHE A 101 8.74 6.00 16.51
C PHE A 101 8.31 5.70 17.95
N ALA A 102 7.53 4.64 18.19
CA ALA A 102 7.06 4.30 19.53
C ALA A 102 8.19 3.87 20.46
N ARG A 103 9.18 3.10 19.97
CA ARG A 103 10.39 2.77 20.76
C ARG A 103 11.15 4.03 21.16
N GLN A 104 11.34 4.98 20.23
CA GLN A 104 11.99 6.25 20.52
C GLN A 104 11.17 7.10 21.50
N TYR A 105 9.86 7.12 21.35
CA TYR A 105 8.95 7.81 22.27
C TYR A 105 9.05 7.26 23.69
N LEU A 106 9.00 5.95 23.86
CA LEU A 106 9.13 5.30 25.17
C LEU A 106 10.49 5.60 25.81
N ASP A 107 11.58 5.60 25.03
CA ASP A 107 12.91 5.96 25.54
C ASP A 107 13.00 7.44 25.98
N VAL A 108 12.35 8.37 25.27
CA VAL A 108 12.27 9.79 25.68
C VAL A 108 11.49 9.94 26.99
N VAL A 109 10.37 9.23 27.15
CA VAL A 109 9.60 9.24 28.41
C VAL A 109 10.43 8.63 29.54
N ALA A 110 11.09 7.50 29.30
CA ALA A 110 11.92 6.84 30.31
C ALA A 110 13.14 7.68 30.75
N LYS A 111 13.64 8.57 29.89
CA LYS A 111 14.66 9.58 30.25
C LYS A 111 14.13 10.72 31.12
N GLY A 112 12.81 10.84 31.28
CA GLY A 112 12.16 11.95 31.99
C GLY A 112 12.09 13.25 31.17
N GLU A 113 12.31 13.18 29.84
CA GLU A 113 12.22 14.34 28.95
C GLU A 113 10.77 14.63 28.54
N PHE A 114 9.91 14.90 29.53
CA PHE A 114 8.45 15.02 29.34
C PHE A 114 8.03 16.14 28.38
N ALA A 115 8.77 17.26 28.34
CA ALA A 115 8.49 18.35 27.41
C ALA A 115 8.63 17.90 25.95
N ILE A 116 9.65 17.09 25.64
CA ILE A 116 9.86 16.55 24.29
C ILE A 116 8.81 15.48 23.99
N ALA A 117 8.53 14.58 24.93
CA ALA A 117 7.49 13.56 24.76
C ALA A 117 6.12 14.19 24.47
N MET A 118 5.77 15.29 25.15
CA MET A 118 4.51 15.99 24.90
C MET A 118 4.44 16.57 23.48
N GLU A 119 5.52 17.16 22.98
CA GLU A 119 5.59 17.63 21.60
C GLU A 119 5.52 16.48 20.58
N LEU A 120 6.11 15.31 20.88
CA LEU A 120 6.03 14.14 20.00
C LEU A 120 4.60 13.59 19.88
N LYS A 121 3.77 13.73 20.92
CA LYS A 121 2.35 13.35 20.91
C LYS A 121 1.50 14.21 19.95
N LYS A 122 1.91 15.45 19.70
CA LYS A 122 1.23 16.36 18.77
C LYS A 122 1.46 15.96 17.31
N GLU A 123 0.51 16.30 16.45
CA GLU A 123 0.67 16.19 15.00
C GLU A 123 1.89 17.00 14.53
N PRO A 124 2.66 16.53 13.53
CA PRO A 124 3.89 17.19 13.09
C PRO A 124 3.75 18.67 12.76
N VAL A 125 2.60 19.09 12.24
CA VAL A 125 2.30 20.48 11.86
C VAL A 125 2.04 21.40 13.07
N ASN A 126 1.68 20.81 14.22
CA ASN A 126 1.33 21.51 15.45
C ASN A 126 2.47 21.48 16.49
N ARG A 127 3.65 20.97 16.11
CA ARG A 127 4.81 20.91 16.99
C ARG A 127 5.54 22.25 17.05
N LEU A 128 6.13 22.55 18.20
CA LEU A 128 6.98 23.72 18.36
C LEU A 128 8.28 23.59 17.53
N PRO A 129 8.90 24.72 17.12
CA PRO A 129 10.16 24.69 16.39
C PRO A 129 11.29 24.02 17.19
N LEU A 130 12.13 23.25 16.49
CA LEU A 130 13.25 22.49 17.07
C LEU A 130 14.23 23.30 17.94
N HIS A 131 14.41 24.59 17.64
CA HIS A 131 15.36 25.47 18.32
C HIS A 131 14.72 26.29 19.44
N MET A 132 13.42 26.09 19.71
CA MET A 132 12.75 26.76 20.82
C MET A 132 13.08 26.04 22.13
N PRO A 133 13.48 26.75 23.20
CA PRO A 133 13.64 26.14 24.51
C PRO A 133 12.26 25.73 25.05
N LEU A 134 11.95 24.43 24.97
CA LEU A 134 10.64 23.89 25.32
C LEU A 134 10.28 24.18 26.79
N MET A 135 11.24 24.02 27.69
CA MET A 135 11.00 24.24 29.13
C MET A 135 10.58 25.68 29.42
N ASP A 136 11.25 26.66 28.82
CA ASP A 136 10.91 28.09 28.96
C ASP A 136 9.51 28.36 28.41
N HIS A 137 9.14 27.74 27.29
CA HIS A 137 7.79 27.85 26.73
C HIS A 137 6.72 27.28 27.68
N TYR A 138 6.95 26.11 28.28
CA TYR A 138 6.01 25.51 29.23
C TYR A 138 5.92 26.29 30.54
N GLN A 139 7.00 26.92 30.99
CA GLN A 139 7.02 27.78 32.18
C GLN A 139 6.42 29.17 31.96
N SER A 140 6.30 29.61 30.70
CA SER A 140 5.79 30.94 30.37
C SER A 140 4.30 31.16 30.67
N SER A 141 3.53 30.08 30.80
CA SER A 141 2.08 30.12 31.07
C SER A 141 1.72 29.07 32.11
N GLU A 142 0.92 29.46 33.11
CA GLU A 142 0.40 28.53 34.13
C GLU A 142 -0.38 27.37 33.51
N GLU A 143 -1.12 27.62 32.42
CA GLU A 143 -1.90 26.59 31.70
C GLU A 143 -1.00 25.52 31.06
N ASN A 144 0.08 25.96 30.42
CA ASN A 144 1.06 25.04 29.81
C ASN A 144 1.78 24.22 30.88
N MET A 145 2.12 24.85 32.01
CA MET A 145 2.76 24.19 33.14
C MET A 145 1.84 23.16 33.79
N GLN A 146 0.55 23.46 33.93
CA GLN A 146 -0.45 22.51 34.42
C GLN A 146 -0.54 21.29 33.51
N THR A 147 -0.61 21.51 32.18
CA THR A 147 -0.64 20.42 31.20
C THR A 147 0.60 19.53 31.30
N LEU A 148 1.80 20.13 31.45
CA LEU A 148 3.05 19.40 31.64
C LEU A 148 3.05 18.58 32.93
N THR A 149 2.55 19.18 34.02
CA THR A 149 2.48 18.53 35.33
C THR A 149 1.50 17.36 35.31
N GLU A 150 0.36 17.51 34.65
CA GLU A 150 -0.63 16.45 34.47
C GLU A 150 -0.08 15.29 33.62
N PHE A 151 0.65 15.61 32.56
CA PHE A 151 1.32 14.58 31.75
C PHE A 151 2.41 13.84 32.55
N GLN A 152 3.16 14.55 33.40
CA GLN A 152 4.17 13.94 34.28
C GLN A 152 3.55 13.11 35.40
N SER A 153 2.37 13.50 35.91
CA SER A 153 1.68 12.78 36.98
C SER A 153 0.86 11.58 36.49
N ASP A 154 0.74 11.39 35.18
CA ASP A 154 0.13 10.21 34.60
C ASP A 154 0.87 8.95 35.04
N GLY A 155 0.13 8.00 35.63
CA GLY A 155 0.69 6.82 36.28
C GLY A 155 1.49 5.93 35.32
N ILE A 156 1.15 5.92 34.03
CA ILE A 156 1.90 5.18 33.00
C ILE A 156 3.27 5.82 32.78
N ASN A 157 3.33 7.16 32.70
CA ASN A 157 4.58 7.87 32.47
C ASN A 157 5.54 7.73 33.66
N GLN A 158 5.01 7.73 34.89
CA GLN A 158 5.81 7.46 36.09
C GLN A 158 6.39 6.05 36.08
N GLN A 159 5.58 5.04 35.73
CA GLN A 159 6.06 3.66 35.60
C GLN A 159 7.16 3.53 34.54
N LEU A 160 7.03 4.22 33.41
CA LEU A 160 8.06 4.24 32.36
C LEU A 160 9.37 4.87 32.84
N VAL A 161 9.32 5.89 33.69
CA VAL A 161 10.50 6.52 34.29
C VAL A 161 11.16 5.61 35.32
N ASP A 162 10.36 4.91 36.13
CA ASP A 162 10.86 3.95 37.12
C ASP A 162 11.60 2.77 36.47
N VAL A 163 11.16 2.37 35.28
CA VAL A 163 11.82 1.34 34.46
C VAL A 163 13.19 1.83 33.94
N GLY A 164 13.33 3.13 33.69
CA GLY A 164 14.58 3.76 33.27
C GLY A 164 14.89 3.63 31.78
N PRO A 165 15.87 4.40 31.28
CA PRO A 165 16.18 4.46 29.85
C PRO A 165 16.94 3.23 29.34
N GLY A 166 16.87 2.97 28.04
CA GLY A 166 17.63 1.89 27.39
C GLY A 166 17.05 0.48 27.55
N VAL A 167 15.81 0.35 28.02
CA VAL A 167 15.10 -0.94 28.05
C VAL A 167 14.76 -1.39 26.63
N PRO A 168 15.04 -2.64 26.24
CA PRO A 168 14.68 -3.17 24.95
C PRO A 168 13.16 -3.42 24.91
N TRP A 169 12.41 -2.41 24.46
CA TRP A 169 10.97 -2.55 24.23
C TRP A 169 10.71 -3.57 23.11
N GLU A 170 10.10 -4.69 23.46
CA GLU A 170 9.67 -5.74 22.53
C GLU A 170 8.17 -5.63 22.29
N LEU A 171 7.72 -5.92 21.07
CA LEU A 171 6.30 -5.92 20.75
C LEU A 171 5.65 -7.20 21.26
N GLY A 172 4.58 -7.08 22.03
CA GLY A 172 3.76 -8.22 22.44
C GLY A 172 2.97 -8.82 21.28
N GLU A 173 2.60 -7.99 20.30
CA GLU A 173 1.84 -8.39 19.10
C GLU A 173 2.38 -7.73 17.83
N PRO A 174 2.17 -8.34 16.64
CA PRO A 174 2.58 -7.72 15.39
C PRO A 174 1.80 -6.42 15.13
N VAL A 175 2.51 -5.40 14.62
CA VAL A 175 1.93 -4.08 14.33
C VAL A 175 0.71 -4.19 13.42
N ARG A 176 -0.42 -3.65 13.88
CA ARG A 176 -1.66 -3.67 13.11
C ARG A 176 -1.85 -2.34 12.41
N VAL A 177 -1.77 -2.35 11.08
CA VAL A 177 -2.08 -1.17 10.26
C VAL A 177 -3.53 -1.22 9.81
N PHE A 178 -4.29 -0.18 10.11
CA PHE A 178 -5.70 -0.06 9.74
C PHE A 178 -6.00 1.33 9.17
N GLN A 179 -7.17 1.48 8.57
CA GLN A 179 -7.61 2.75 8.01
C GLN A 179 -8.74 3.32 8.86
N TYR A 180 -8.56 4.55 9.35
CA TYR A 180 -9.52 5.26 10.17
C TYR A 180 -9.74 6.65 9.59
N TYR A 181 -10.99 6.97 9.23
CA TYR A 181 -11.38 8.22 8.56
C TYR A 181 -10.48 8.63 7.38
N GLY A 182 -10.10 7.66 6.55
CA GLY A 182 -9.26 7.92 5.37
C GLY A 182 -7.76 8.03 5.65
N MET A 183 -7.34 8.06 6.91
CA MET A 183 -5.93 8.02 7.31
C MET A 183 -5.50 6.60 7.65
N GLN A 184 -4.26 6.25 7.31
CA GLN A 184 -3.66 4.99 7.75
C GLN A 184 -3.05 5.20 9.13
N GLN A 185 -3.44 4.34 10.07
CA GLN A 185 -2.95 4.33 11.45
C GLN A 185 -2.30 2.99 11.74
N ALA A 186 -1.36 2.99 12.68
CA ALA A 186 -0.68 1.79 13.16
C ALA A 186 -0.91 1.67 14.67
N GLU A 187 -1.41 0.52 15.10
CA GLU A 187 -1.59 0.14 16.49
C GLU A 187 -0.43 -0.77 16.92
N LEU A 188 0.11 -0.48 18.10
CA LEU A 188 1.29 -1.11 18.67
C LEU A 188 0.97 -1.50 20.11
N LEU A 189 1.37 -2.71 20.48
CA LEU A 189 1.25 -3.24 21.84
C LEU A 189 2.63 -3.68 22.29
N PHE A 190 3.14 -3.03 23.33
CA PHE A 190 4.41 -3.34 24.00
C PHE A 190 4.11 -4.05 25.32
#